data_AF-A0A7K6WNG8-F1
#
_entry.id   AF-A0A7K6WNG8-F1
#
_cell.length_a   1.000
_cell.length_b   1.000
_cell.length_c   1.000
_cell.angle_alpha   90.00
_cell.angle_beta   90.00
_cell.angle_gamma   90.00
#
_symmetry.space_group_name_H-M   'P 1'
#
loop_
_entity.id
_entity.type
_entity.pdbx_description
1 polymer ?
#
loop_
_entity_poly.entity_id
_entity_poly.type
_entity_poly.pdbx_seq_one_letter_code
_entity_poly.pdbx_strand_id
1 'polypeptide(L)'
;YGNVAAMAVTLAQTLGQNVGMMWNKHRTAAGDCRCPDSWLGCIMEDTGYYLPRKFSRCSIDEYNQFLQDGGGSCLFNKPLKLLDPPECGNGFVEAGEECDCGSLAECAKSGGNCCKKCTLTHDAMCSDGLCCKGCKYEPRGVSCREAVNECDIPESCTGDSSQCPPNLHKLDGYFCENEQGRCYGGRCKTRDRQCNALWGRGSAERFCYEKLNVEGTERGNCGREGLGWLQCNKQDVLCGFLLCANISGAPRLGELSGEIATTTFFHQNRYVDCRGGHVQLVDGSDLSYVEDGTPCGPGMLCLDRKCLPATAFNFSSCPGSWDGKICCDHGVCSNEGKCICRAEWTGKDCSIYDPIPEPKPTGETERYKGPSGTNIIIGSIAGAVLVAAIVLGGTGWGFK
;
A
#
# COMPACT_ATOMS: atom_id res chain seq x y z
N TYR A 1 -24.72 26.67 4.05
CA TYR A 1 -24.76 25.22 4.33
C TYR A 1 -24.51 24.50 3.02
N GLY A 2 -23.39 23.78 2.91
CA GLY A 2 -22.89 23.22 1.65
C GLY A 2 -23.74 22.05 1.15
N ASN A 3 -23.80 21.89 -0.18
CA ASN A 3 -24.45 20.75 -0.81
C ASN A 3 -23.64 19.48 -0.53
N VAL A 4 -24.21 18.55 0.24
CA VAL A 4 -23.57 17.27 0.62
C VAL A 4 -23.04 16.52 -0.61
N ALA A 5 -23.75 16.58 -1.73
CA ALA A 5 -23.32 15.91 -2.96
C ALA A 5 -22.05 16.54 -3.54
N ALA A 6 -21.91 17.86 -3.48
CA ALA A 6 -20.69 18.54 -3.93
C ALA A 6 -19.51 18.20 -3.02
N MET A 7 -19.73 18.15 -1.70
CA MET A 7 -18.70 17.74 -0.74
C MET A 7 -18.27 16.28 -0.95
N ALA A 8 -19.19 15.39 -1.32
CA ALA A 8 -18.87 14.00 -1.64
C ALA A 8 -17.96 13.89 -2.88
N VAL A 9 -18.18 14.72 -3.91
CA VAL A 9 -17.30 14.78 -5.09
C VAL A 9 -15.91 15.26 -4.68
N THR A 10 -15.80 16.33 -3.88
CA THR A 10 -14.50 16.81 -3.39
C THR A 10 -13.78 15.75 -2.56
N LEU A 11 -14.49 15.05 -1.68
CA LEU A 11 -13.91 13.95 -0.91
C LEU A 11 -13.40 12.82 -1.82
N ALA A 12 -14.20 12.43 -2.83
CA ALA A 12 -13.80 11.41 -3.79
C ALA A 12 -12.57 11.83 -4.62
N GLN A 13 -12.46 13.12 -4.97
CA GLN A 13 -11.28 13.69 -5.62
C GLN A 13 -10.04 13.60 -4.72
N THR A 14 -10.14 14.08 -3.47
CA THR A 14 -9.03 14.04 -2.52
C THR A 14 -8.58 12.61 -2.22
N LEU A 15 -9.52 11.69 -1.98
CA LEU A 15 -9.20 10.28 -1.78
C LEU A 15 -8.63 9.65 -3.04
N GLY A 16 -9.16 10.01 -4.22
CA GLY A 16 -8.62 9.60 -5.53
C GLY A 16 -7.14 9.96 -5.66
N GLN A 17 -6.77 11.19 -5.30
CA GLN A 17 -5.37 11.64 -5.29
C GLN A 17 -4.51 10.82 -4.31
N ASN A 18 -5.02 10.55 -3.10
CA ASN A 18 -4.31 9.71 -2.12
C ASN A 18 -4.03 8.30 -2.63
N VAL A 19 -4.89 7.76 -3.52
CA VAL A 19 -4.72 6.43 -4.14
C VAL A 19 -4.13 6.50 -5.55
N GLY A 20 -3.46 7.60 -5.88
CA GLY A 20 -2.66 7.74 -7.11
C GLY A 20 -3.43 8.18 -8.35
N MET A 21 -4.74 8.45 -8.26
CA MET A 21 -5.50 9.01 -9.39
C MET A 21 -5.14 10.47 -9.59
N MET A 22 -4.95 10.88 -10.84
CA MET A 22 -4.50 12.23 -11.17
C MET A 22 -5.63 13.14 -11.61
N TRP A 23 -5.48 14.43 -11.28
CA TRP A 23 -6.30 15.49 -11.86
C TRP A 23 -5.90 15.68 -13.33
N ASN A 24 -6.83 15.43 -14.25
CA ASN A 24 -6.52 15.37 -15.68
C ASN A 24 -6.87 16.69 -16.40
N LYS A 25 -5.94 17.66 -16.44
CA LYS A 25 -6.11 18.88 -17.27
C LYS A 25 -5.67 18.73 -18.73
N HIS A 26 -4.74 17.81 -19.02
CA HIS A 26 -4.01 17.80 -20.30
C HIS A 26 -4.25 16.56 -21.18
N ARG A 27 -4.87 15.49 -20.66
CA ARG A 27 -5.09 14.25 -21.42
C ARG A 27 -6.32 14.27 -22.32
N THR A 28 -7.14 15.31 -22.28
CA THR A 28 -8.17 15.56 -23.30
C THR A 28 -7.60 15.66 -24.72
N ALA A 29 -6.31 15.95 -24.88
CA ALA A 29 -5.60 15.94 -26.17
C ALA A 29 -5.13 14.54 -26.63
N ALA A 30 -5.06 13.56 -25.73
CA ALA A 30 -4.74 12.17 -26.06
C ALA A 30 -6.05 11.38 -26.12
N GLY A 31 -6.48 10.97 -27.32
CA GLY A 31 -7.79 10.34 -27.58
C GLY A 31 -8.16 9.07 -26.80
N ASP A 32 -7.32 8.64 -25.85
CA ASP A 32 -7.38 7.40 -25.08
C ASP A 32 -8.05 7.52 -23.70
N CYS A 33 -8.09 8.72 -23.09
CA CYS A 33 -8.74 8.93 -21.79
C CYS A 33 -10.18 9.41 -21.97
N ARG A 34 -11.13 8.48 -22.09
CA ARG A 34 -12.56 8.83 -22.22
C ARG A 34 -13.29 8.77 -20.89
N CYS A 35 -13.98 9.85 -20.54
CA CYS A 35 -14.97 9.83 -19.48
C CYS A 35 -16.23 9.08 -19.98
N PRO A 36 -16.72 8.06 -19.26
CA PRO A 36 -17.92 7.32 -19.65
C PRO A 36 -19.20 8.17 -19.63
N ASP A 37 -19.19 9.31 -18.94
CA ASP A 37 -20.32 10.24 -18.86
C ASP A 37 -19.90 11.62 -19.36
N SER A 38 -20.12 11.89 -20.64
CA SER A 38 -19.75 13.17 -21.25
C SER A 38 -20.63 14.35 -20.79
N TRP A 39 -21.75 14.08 -20.11
CA TRP A 39 -22.69 15.12 -19.67
C TRP A 39 -22.39 15.57 -18.23
N LEU A 40 -22.17 14.62 -17.33
CA LEU A 40 -21.83 14.91 -15.93
C LEU A 40 -20.33 15.13 -15.71
N GLY A 41 -19.49 14.70 -16.66
CA GLY A 41 -18.04 14.67 -16.51
C GLY A 41 -17.57 13.58 -15.55
N CYS A 42 -16.27 13.57 -15.29
CA CYS A 42 -15.63 12.59 -14.42
C CYS A 42 -15.10 13.21 -13.13
N ILE A 43 -14.99 12.39 -12.08
CA ILE A 43 -14.61 12.85 -10.73
C ILE A 43 -13.25 13.55 -10.75
N MET A 44 -12.27 13.07 -11.50
CA MET A 44 -10.91 13.64 -11.55
C MET A 44 -10.71 14.76 -12.60
N GLU A 45 -11.80 15.39 -13.00
CA GLU A 45 -11.83 16.54 -13.93
C GLU A 45 -12.39 17.78 -13.22
N ASP A 46 -12.41 18.92 -13.91
CA ASP A 46 -12.94 20.16 -13.36
C ASP A 46 -14.43 20.02 -13.02
N THR A 47 -14.78 20.20 -11.73
CA THR A 47 -16.16 20.09 -11.25
C THR A 47 -17.00 21.24 -11.78
N GLY A 48 -17.93 20.93 -12.70
CA GLY A 48 -18.89 21.88 -13.24
C GLY A 48 -20.14 22.06 -12.38
N TYR A 49 -21.20 22.64 -12.97
CA TYR A 49 -22.52 22.76 -12.32
C TYR A 49 -23.16 21.38 -12.06
N TYR A 50 -22.92 20.42 -12.95
CA TYR A 50 -23.37 19.05 -12.81
C TYR A 50 -22.31 18.23 -12.08
N LEU A 51 -22.75 17.45 -11.09
CA LEU A 51 -21.85 16.69 -10.22
C LEU A 51 -21.51 15.32 -10.83
N PRO A 52 -20.22 15.02 -11.06
CA PRO A 52 -19.78 13.75 -11.62
C PRO A 52 -19.99 12.60 -10.63
N ARG A 53 -20.18 11.39 -11.15
CA ARG A 53 -20.41 10.18 -10.34
C ARG A 53 -19.51 9.00 -10.74
N LYS A 54 -18.66 9.18 -11.74
CA LYS A 54 -17.84 8.12 -12.31
C LYS A 54 -16.39 8.59 -12.45
N PHE A 55 -15.48 7.66 -12.27
CA PHE A 55 -14.09 7.83 -12.66
C PHE A 55 -13.92 7.60 -14.16
N SER A 56 -12.92 8.27 -14.74
CA SER A 56 -12.50 8.00 -16.12
C SER A 56 -11.74 6.68 -16.19
N ARG A 57 -11.57 6.11 -17.39
CA ARG A 57 -10.71 4.93 -17.59
C ARG A 57 -9.28 5.17 -17.10
N CYS A 58 -8.74 6.36 -17.36
CA CYS A 58 -7.38 6.69 -16.96
C CYS A 58 -7.20 6.81 -15.45
N SER A 59 -8.20 7.33 -14.74
CA SER A 59 -8.18 7.33 -13.27
C SER A 59 -8.15 5.91 -12.70
N ILE A 60 -8.86 4.98 -13.34
CA ILE A 60 -8.84 3.55 -12.95
C ILE A 60 -7.48 2.92 -13.26
N ASP A 61 -6.92 3.18 -14.45
CA ASP A 61 -5.59 2.67 -14.83
C ASP A 61 -4.49 3.22 -13.90
N GLU A 62 -4.59 4.49 -13.49
CA GLU A 62 -3.67 5.13 -12.52
C GLU A 62 -3.78 4.53 -11.12
N TYR A 63 -4.99 4.27 -10.63
CA TYR A 63 -5.21 3.57 -9.37
C TYR A 63 -4.63 2.14 -9.41
N ASN A 64 -4.85 1.42 -10.50
CA ASN A 64 -4.29 0.08 -10.68
C ASN A 64 -2.75 0.12 -10.71
N GLN A 65 -2.16 1.09 -11.40
CA GLN A 65 -0.71 1.28 -11.42
C GLN A 65 -0.18 1.60 -10.02
N PHE A 66 -0.85 2.47 -9.25
CA PHE A 66 -0.47 2.78 -7.87
C PHE A 66 -0.42 1.53 -6.99
N LEU A 67 -1.43 0.64 -7.10
CA LEU A 67 -1.44 -0.62 -6.38
C LEU A 67 -0.32 -1.56 -6.86
N GLN A 68 -0.09 -1.68 -8.18
CA GLN A 68 0.96 -2.52 -8.76
C GLN A 68 2.38 -2.03 -8.40
N ASP A 69 2.54 -0.72 -8.21
CA ASP A 69 3.80 -0.13 -7.77
C ASP A 69 4.10 -0.40 -6.29
N GLY A 70 3.16 -1.00 -5.54
CA GLY A 70 3.26 -1.31 -4.11
C GLY A 70 2.58 -0.29 -3.19
N GLY A 71 1.79 0.62 -3.74
CA GLY A 71 0.99 1.56 -2.98
C GLY A 71 -0.24 0.91 -2.33
N GLY A 72 -0.71 1.51 -1.24
CA GLY A 72 -2.02 1.16 -0.66
C GLY A 72 -2.06 -0.15 0.13
N SER A 73 -0.93 -0.66 0.64
CA SER A 73 -0.91 -1.89 1.45
C SER A 73 -1.90 -1.88 2.62
N CYS A 74 -2.17 -0.71 3.22
CA CYS A 74 -3.16 -0.55 4.30
C CYS A 74 -4.63 -0.53 3.85
N LEU A 75 -4.93 -0.77 2.57
CA LEU A 75 -6.30 -0.76 2.04
C LEU A 75 -6.91 -2.16 1.90
N PHE A 76 -6.17 -3.20 2.30
CA PHE A 76 -6.57 -4.60 2.10
C PHE A 76 -7.15 -5.26 3.36
N ASN A 77 -7.25 -4.55 4.48
CA ASN A 77 -7.91 -5.05 5.68
C ASN A 77 -9.38 -4.60 5.73
N LYS A 78 -10.29 -5.56 5.88
CA LYS A 78 -11.71 -5.31 6.07
C LYS A 78 -11.99 -4.88 7.53
N PRO A 79 -12.65 -3.73 7.79
CA PRO A 79 -13.05 -3.32 9.13
C PRO A 79 -13.94 -4.34 9.83
N LEU A 80 -13.76 -4.49 11.14
CA LEU A 80 -14.54 -5.41 12.00
C LEU A 80 -15.69 -4.74 12.75
N LYS A 81 -15.68 -3.41 12.84
CA LYS A 81 -16.72 -2.64 13.55
C LYS A 81 -16.89 -1.29 12.88
N LEU A 82 -18.12 -1.00 12.49
CA LEU A 82 -18.51 0.29 11.94
C LEU A 82 -19.03 1.23 13.04
N LEU A 83 -19.21 2.50 12.68
CA LEU A 83 -19.74 3.52 13.61
C LEU A 83 -21.27 3.46 13.72
N ASP A 84 -21.92 2.94 12.68
CA ASP A 84 -23.36 2.76 12.62
C ASP A 84 -23.78 1.43 13.29
N PRO A 85 -25.08 1.26 13.63
CA PRO A 85 -25.59 0.00 14.15
C PRO A 85 -25.44 -1.15 13.13
N PRO A 86 -25.27 -2.41 13.59
CA PRO A 86 -25.12 -3.56 12.70
C PRO A 86 -26.25 -3.72 11.68
N GLU A 87 -25.91 -3.96 10.41
CA GLU A 87 -26.87 -4.13 9.32
C GLU A 87 -26.55 -5.34 8.43
N CYS A 88 -27.33 -6.41 8.59
CA CYS A 88 -27.19 -7.62 7.78
C CYS A 88 -27.43 -7.34 6.28
N GLY A 89 -26.40 -7.58 5.46
CA GLY A 89 -26.39 -7.40 4.01
C GLY A 89 -25.61 -6.17 3.54
N ASN A 90 -24.89 -5.49 4.45
CA ASN A 90 -23.97 -4.41 4.11
C ASN A 90 -22.58 -4.93 3.72
N GLY A 91 -22.34 -6.23 3.89
CA GLY A 91 -21.12 -6.92 3.53
C GLY A 91 -20.03 -6.83 4.60
N PHE A 92 -20.32 -6.42 5.84
CA PHE A 92 -19.38 -6.39 6.96
C PHE A 92 -19.87 -7.34 8.05
N VAL A 93 -18.99 -8.21 8.56
CA VAL A 93 -19.36 -9.09 9.66
C VAL A 93 -19.30 -8.30 10.97
N GLU A 94 -20.48 -7.95 11.48
CA GLU A 94 -20.64 -7.10 12.65
C GLU A 94 -21.09 -7.88 13.91
N ALA A 95 -21.23 -7.19 15.04
CA ALA A 95 -21.59 -7.83 16.29
C ALA A 95 -22.99 -8.47 16.22
N GLY A 96 -23.03 -9.80 16.31
CA GLY A 96 -24.26 -10.60 16.22
C GLY A 96 -24.41 -11.39 14.91
N GLU A 97 -23.49 -11.19 13.96
CA GLU A 97 -23.48 -11.87 12.67
C GLU A 97 -22.32 -12.87 12.58
N GLU A 98 -22.54 -13.98 11.89
CA GLU A 98 -21.48 -14.99 11.62
C GLU A 98 -20.89 -14.84 10.22
N CYS A 99 -21.63 -14.21 9.32
CA CYS A 99 -21.27 -13.98 7.93
C CYS A 99 -22.07 -12.82 7.36
N ASP A 100 -21.50 -12.13 6.37
CA ASP A 100 -22.24 -11.18 5.53
C ASP A 100 -21.63 -11.17 4.12
N CYS A 101 -22.36 -11.70 3.15
CA CYS A 101 -21.95 -11.77 1.74
C CYS A 101 -22.34 -10.53 0.93
N GLY A 102 -22.86 -9.48 1.59
CA GLY A 102 -23.30 -8.23 1.00
C GLY A 102 -24.76 -8.26 0.57
N SER A 103 -25.07 -7.47 -0.45
CA SER A 103 -26.41 -7.39 -1.03
C SER A 103 -26.84 -8.74 -1.62
N LEU A 104 -28.15 -8.91 -1.84
CA LEU A 104 -28.70 -10.12 -2.50
C LEU A 104 -28.01 -10.42 -3.84
N ALA A 105 -27.62 -9.39 -4.59
CA ALA A 105 -26.93 -9.53 -5.86
C ALA A 105 -25.46 -9.97 -5.72
N GLU A 106 -24.78 -9.57 -4.64
CA GLU A 106 -23.41 -9.96 -4.33
C GLU A 106 -23.37 -11.39 -3.76
N CYS A 107 -24.27 -11.70 -2.82
CA CYS A 107 -24.45 -13.05 -2.28
C CYS A 107 -24.75 -14.09 -3.37
N ALA A 108 -25.48 -13.71 -4.42
CA ALA A 108 -25.74 -14.60 -5.56
C ALA A 108 -24.48 -14.94 -6.36
N LYS A 109 -23.45 -14.07 -6.32
CA LYS A 109 -22.16 -14.32 -6.97
C LYS A 109 -21.20 -15.12 -6.09
N SER A 110 -21.19 -14.84 -4.78
CA SER A 110 -20.29 -15.50 -3.83
C SER A 110 -20.89 -15.53 -2.42
N GLY A 111 -20.78 -16.67 -1.74
CA GLY A 111 -21.12 -16.82 -0.32
C GLY A 111 -22.59 -17.03 0.04
N GLY A 112 -23.54 -16.75 -0.86
CA GLY A 112 -24.98 -16.93 -0.57
C GLY A 112 -25.43 -18.38 -0.33
N ASN A 113 -24.67 -19.37 -0.78
CA ASN A 113 -24.91 -20.79 -0.45
C ASN A 113 -24.40 -21.16 0.96
N CYS A 114 -23.49 -20.37 1.51
CA CYS A 114 -22.85 -20.58 2.79
C CYS A 114 -23.46 -19.72 3.91
N CYS A 115 -24.09 -18.59 3.56
CA CYS A 115 -24.62 -17.60 4.48
C CYS A 115 -26.12 -17.36 4.25
N LYS A 116 -26.92 -17.41 5.32
CA LYS A 116 -28.37 -17.17 5.27
C LYS A 116 -28.81 -16.33 6.45
N LYS A 117 -29.37 -15.14 6.19
CA LYS A 117 -29.77 -14.17 7.23
C LYS A 117 -28.61 -13.86 8.20
N CYS A 118 -27.42 -13.64 7.65
CA CYS A 118 -26.17 -13.39 8.37
C CYS A 118 -25.78 -14.46 9.40
N THR A 119 -26.20 -15.70 9.15
CA THR A 119 -25.84 -16.90 9.90
C THR A 119 -25.27 -17.93 8.94
N LEU A 120 -24.22 -18.64 9.36
CA LEU A 120 -23.63 -19.70 8.53
C LEU A 120 -24.61 -20.87 8.38
N THR A 121 -24.62 -21.44 7.19
CA THR A 121 -25.39 -22.66 6.89
C THR A 121 -24.74 -23.90 7.50
N HIS A 122 -25.46 -25.03 7.51
CA HIS A 122 -24.93 -26.28 8.04
C HIS A 122 -23.60 -26.67 7.36
N ASP A 123 -22.60 -27.02 8.16
CA ASP A 123 -21.22 -27.31 7.75
C ASP A 123 -20.43 -26.14 7.14
N ALA A 124 -20.97 -24.93 7.02
CA ALA A 124 -20.20 -23.78 6.56
C ALA A 124 -19.24 -23.28 7.65
N MET A 125 -17.98 -23.03 7.27
CA MET A 125 -16.95 -22.39 8.09
C MET A 125 -16.74 -20.93 7.69
N CYS A 126 -17.05 -20.60 6.44
CA CYS A 126 -16.92 -19.27 5.88
C CYS A 126 -18.01 -19.03 4.83
N SER A 127 -18.22 -17.76 4.49
CA SER A 127 -19.15 -17.33 3.44
C SER A 127 -18.40 -16.86 2.20
N ASP A 128 -17.57 -15.84 2.37
CA ASP A 128 -16.84 -15.15 1.32
C ASP A 128 -15.40 -14.85 1.77
N GLY A 129 -14.57 -14.40 0.82
CA GLY A 129 -13.16 -14.07 1.02
C GLY A 129 -12.22 -14.92 0.17
N LEU A 130 -10.99 -14.43 -0.02
CA LEU A 130 -9.97 -15.08 -0.87
C LEU A 130 -9.49 -16.43 -0.33
N CYS A 131 -9.66 -16.68 0.97
CA CYS A 131 -9.32 -17.92 1.65
C CYS A 131 -10.56 -18.77 1.96
N CYS A 132 -11.66 -18.59 1.23
CA CYS A 132 -12.88 -19.38 1.36
C CYS A 132 -13.22 -20.07 0.04
N LYS A 133 -13.34 -21.40 0.08
CA LYS A 133 -13.74 -22.19 -1.08
C LYS A 133 -14.72 -23.27 -0.67
N GLY A 134 -15.89 -23.27 -1.32
CA GLY A 134 -16.94 -24.25 -1.03
C GLY A 134 -17.41 -24.22 0.43
N CYS A 135 -17.54 -23.03 1.01
CA CYS A 135 -17.90 -22.81 2.43
C CYS A 135 -16.87 -23.34 3.45
N LYS A 136 -15.65 -23.66 3.02
CA LYS A 136 -14.55 -24.13 3.88
C LYS A 136 -13.34 -23.21 3.74
N TYR A 137 -12.56 -23.10 4.81
CA TYR A 137 -11.30 -22.38 4.75
C TYR A 137 -10.33 -23.08 3.80
N GLU A 138 -9.60 -22.28 3.01
CA GLU A 138 -8.46 -22.78 2.25
C GLU A 138 -7.35 -23.24 3.21
N PRO A 139 -6.60 -24.31 2.89
CA PRO A 139 -5.50 -24.78 3.72
C PRO A 139 -4.42 -23.72 3.98
N ARG A 140 -3.70 -23.87 5.11
CA ARG A 140 -2.54 -23.04 5.42
C ARG A 140 -1.52 -23.10 4.29
N GLY A 141 -1.04 -21.95 3.84
CA GLY A 141 0.00 -21.83 2.81
C GLY A 141 -0.52 -21.69 1.38
N VAL A 142 -1.83 -21.76 1.14
CA VAL A 142 -2.41 -21.40 -0.17
C VAL A 142 -2.23 -19.91 -0.42
N SER A 143 -1.58 -19.53 -1.54
CA SER A 143 -1.40 -18.13 -1.91
C SER A 143 -2.76 -17.45 -2.15
N CYS A 144 -3.01 -16.34 -1.45
CA CYS A 144 -4.20 -15.51 -1.63
C CYS A 144 -3.89 -14.14 -2.21
N ARG A 145 -2.62 -13.70 -2.16
CA ARG A 145 -2.14 -12.51 -2.86
C ARG A 145 -0.69 -12.69 -3.27
N GLU A 146 -0.43 -12.49 -4.55
CA GLU A 146 0.93 -12.46 -5.09
C GLU A 146 1.62 -11.11 -4.81
N ALA A 147 2.94 -11.14 -4.72
CA ALA A 147 3.73 -9.93 -4.57
C ALA A 147 3.68 -9.09 -5.86
N VAL A 148 3.38 -7.80 -5.76
CA VAL A 148 3.27 -6.91 -6.93
C VAL A 148 4.62 -6.39 -7.41
N ASN A 149 5.62 -6.38 -6.53
CA ASN A 149 6.99 -5.98 -6.86
C ASN A 149 8.00 -6.59 -5.87
N GLU A 150 9.30 -6.35 -6.09
CA GLU A 150 10.38 -6.90 -5.25
C GLU A 150 10.39 -6.40 -3.79
N CYS A 151 9.69 -5.31 -3.48
CA CYS A 151 9.54 -4.75 -2.15
C CYS A 151 8.28 -5.24 -1.42
N ASP A 152 7.47 -6.05 -2.06
CA ASP A 152 6.24 -6.60 -1.51
C ASP A 152 6.45 -8.01 -0.96
N ILE A 153 5.57 -8.45 -0.05
CA ILE A 153 5.59 -9.81 0.53
C ILE A 153 4.32 -10.53 0.05
N PRO A 154 4.39 -11.74 -0.53
CA PRO A 154 3.18 -12.48 -0.87
C PRO A 154 2.49 -13.01 0.40
N GLU A 155 1.16 -12.99 0.43
CA GLU A 155 0.38 -13.54 1.54
C GLU A 155 -0.25 -14.88 1.20
N SER A 156 -0.29 -15.73 2.22
CA SER A 156 -0.89 -17.05 2.15
C SER A 156 -1.95 -17.21 3.23
N CYS A 157 -3.00 -17.95 2.91
CA CYS A 157 -4.08 -18.28 3.83
C CYS A 157 -3.52 -18.95 5.10
N THR A 158 -4.09 -18.58 6.25
CA THR A 158 -3.70 -19.11 7.56
C THR A 158 -4.27 -20.49 7.85
N GLY A 159 -5.35 -20.88 7.17
CA GLY A 159 -6.08 -22.13 7.40
C GLY A 159 -7.27 -22.02 8.34
N ASP A 160 -7.44 -20.88 9.01
CA ASP A 160 -8.44 -20.63 10.04
C ASP A 160 -9.25 -19.34 9.83
N SER A 161 -9.06 -18.67 8.69
CA SER A 161 -9.75 -17.43 8.32
C SER A 161 -10.17 -17.48 6.85
N SER A 162 -11.29 -16.83 6.53
CA SER A 162 -11.76 -16.67 5.15
C SER A 162 -11.10 -15.49 4.43
N GLN A 163 -10.54 -14.56 5.20
CA GLN A 163 -9.87 -13.38 4.67
C GLN A 163 -8.39 -13.70 4.44
N CYS A 164 -7.83 -13.16 3.36
CA CYS A 164 -6.38 -13.11 3.19
C CYS A 164 -5.78 -12.26 4.32
N PRO A 165 -4.60 -12.61 4.87
CA PRO A 165 -3.92 -11.78 5.85
C PRO A 165 -3.71 -10.34 5.38
N PRO A 166 -3.46 -9.39 6.31
CA PRO A 166 -3.12 -8.02 5.94
C PRO A 166 -1.98 -7.97 4.93
N ASN A 167 -2.12 -7.10 3.91
CA ASN A 167 -1.08 -6.86 2.92
C ASN A 167 0.11 -6.17 3.59
N LEU A 168 1.23 -6.89 3.65
CA LEU A 168 2.48 -6.43 4.22
C LEU A 168 3.53 -6.30 3.13
N HIS A 169 4.44 -5.35 3.32
CA HIS A 169 5.57 -5.17 2.43
C HIS A 169 6.87 -5.34 3.20
N LYS A 170 7.98 -5.50 2.47
CA LYS A 170 9.32 -5.57 3.06
C LYS A 170 9.61 -4.28 3.81
N LEU A 171 10.33 -4.42 4.91
CA LEU A 171 10.79 -3.28 5.69
C LEU A 171 11.61 -2.32 4.82
N ASP A 172 11.58 -1.04 5.16
CA ASP A 172 12.39 -0.05 4.46
C ASP A 172 13.89 -0.37 4.57
N GLY A 173 14.62 -0.14 3.47
CA GLY A 173 16.05 -0.42 3.38
C GLY A 173 16.41 -1.74 2.67
N TYR A 174 15.44 -2.59 2.33
CA TYR A 174 15.70 -3.72 1.44
C TYR A 174 16.18 -3.26 0.06
N PHE A 175 17.07 -4.03 -0.56
CA PHE A 175 17.51 -3.80 -1.93
C PHE A 175 16.44 -4.20 -2.94
N CYS A 176 16.38 -3.50 -4.06
CA CYS A 176 15.53 -3.80 -5.22
C CYS A 176 16.21 -3.36 -6.51
N GLU A 177 15.73 -3.85 -7.66
CA GLU A 177 16.29 -3.59 -9.00
C GLU A 177 17.79 -3.91 -9.10
N ASN A 178 18.18 -5.13 -8.74
CA ASN A 178 19.59 -5.56 -8.75
C ASN A 178 20.49 -4.60 -7.96
N GLU A 179 20.05 -4.25 -6.74
CA GLU A 179 20.72 -3.35 -5.79
C GLU A 179 20.80 -1.86 -6.18
N GLN A 180 20.22 -1.47 -7.32
CA GLN A 180 20.20 -0.07 -7.77
C GLN A 180 19.20 0.79 -6.98
N GLY A 181 18.18 0.16 -6.39
CA GLY A 181 17.14 0.81 -5.61
C GLY A 181 17.10 0.38 -4.15
N ARG A 182 16.23 1.05 -3.39
CA ARG A 182 15.81 0.61 -2.04
C ARG A 182 14.30 0.61 -1.92
N CYS A 183 13.79 -0.38 -1.19
CA CYS A 183 12.41 -0.40 -0.75
C CYS A 183 12.20 0.70 0.29
N TYR A 184 11.20 1.54 0.04
CA TYR A 184 10.77 2.59 0.96
C TYR A 184 9.25 2.77 0.83
N GLY A 185 8.51 2.45 1.90
CA GLY A 185 7.06 2.44 1.92
C GLY A 185 6.46 1.48 0.87
N GLY A 186 7.01 0.27 0.77
CA GLY A 186 6.52 -0.81 -0.12
C GLY A 186 6.86 -0.63 -1.60
N ARG A 187 7.57 0.45 -1.96
CA ARG A 187 7.92 0.79 -3.34
C ARG A 187 9.42 0.83 -3.53
N CYS A 188 9.91 0.38 -4.68
CA CYS A 188 11.32 0.51 -5.03
C CYS A 188 11.64 1.93 -5.48
N LYS A 189 12.49 2.64 -4.73
CA LYS A 189 12.93 4.00 -5.02
C LYS A 189 14.22 4.01 -5.84
N THR A 190 14.11 4.56 -7.05
CA THR A 190 15.24 4.92 -7.92
C THR A 190 14.96 6.24 -8.61
N ARG A 191 16.03 7.01 -8.92
CA ARG A 191 15.90 8.22 -9.75
C ARG A 191 15.29 7.91 -11.11
N ASP A 192 15.57 6.72 -11.66
CA ASP A 192 15.05 6.30 -12.97
C ASP A 192 13.54 6.08 -12.92
N ARG A 193 13.04 5.35 -11.93
CA ARG A 193 11.59 5.20 -11.70
C ARG A 193 10.91 6.54 -11.47
N GLN A 194 11.52 7.42 -10.69
CA GLN A 194 10.96 8.75 -10.45
C GLN A 194 10.85 9.57 -11.75
N CYS A 195 11.91 9.61 -12.57
CA CYS A 195 11.88 10.25 -13.88
C CYS A 195 10.86 9.59 -14.83
N ASN A 196 10.71 8.28 -14.79
CA ASN A 196 9.79 7.55 -15.67
C ASN A 196 8.33 7.83 -15.29
N ALA A 197 8.04 7.83 -13.98
CA ALA A 197 6.74 8.21 -13.45
C ALA A 197 6.39 9.65 -13.84
N LEU A 198 7.31 10.59 -13.63
CA LEU A 198 7.08 12.02 -13.86
C LEU A 198 7.06 12.42 -15.33
N TRP A 199 7.92 11.84 -16.17
CA TRP A 199 8.17 12.30 -17.54
C TRP A 199 8.11 11.19 -18.62
N GLY A 200 8.01 9.91 -18.25
CA GLY A 200 8.11 8.80 -19.19
C GLY A 200 9.52 8.64 -19.79
N ARG A 201 10.54 9.07 -19.03
CA ARG A 201 11.95 9.09 -19.41
C ARG A 201 12.83 8.58 -18.29
N GLY A 202 14.03 8.13 -18.62
CA GLY A 202 15.00 7.67 -17.61
C GLY A 202 15.70 8.81 -16.87
N SER A 203 16.41 8.47 -15.81
CA SER A 203 17.25 9.41 -15.06
C SER A 203 18.42 9.90 -15.91
N ALA A 204 18.85 11.14 -15.67
CA ALA A 204 20.07 11.67 -16.25
C ALA A 204 21.32 10.99 -15.66
N GLU A 205 22.44 11.13 -16.36
CA GLU A 205 23.71 10.58 -15.89
C GLU A 205 24.17 11.24 -14.59
N ARG A 206 24.90 10.49 -13.75
CA ARG A 206 25.48 10.99 -12.50
C ARG A 206 26.24 12.32 -12.68
N PHE A 207 26.95 12.45 -13.81
CA PHE A 207 27.67 13.67 -14.18
C PHE A 207 26.79 14.93 -14.17
N CYS A 208 25.53 14.82 -14.61
CA CYS A 208 24.59 15.94 -14.62
C CYS A 208 24.34 16.48 -13.21
N TYR A 209 24.11 15.59 -12.25
CA TYR A 209 23.91 15.93 -10.85
C TYR A 209 25.17 16.56 -10.25
N GLU A 210 26.34 15.96 -10.49
CA GLU A 210 27.62 16.46 -9.97
C GLU A 210 28.01 17.84 -10.51
N LYS A 211 27.49 18.23 -11.68
CA LYS A 211 27.72 19.55 -12.27
C LYS A 211 26.67 20.58 -11.90
N LEU A 212 25.39 20.26 -12.05
CA LEU A 212 24.33 21.25 -11.90
C LEU A 212 23.95 21.48 -10.44
N ASN A 213 23.87 20.44 -9.62
CA ASN A 213 23.35 20.59 -8.25
C ASN A 213 24.31 21.35 -7.32
N VAL A 214 25.61 21.37 -7.63
CA VAL A 214 26.59 22.19 -6.90
C VAL A 214 26.55 23.67 -7.26
N GLU A 215 25.93 24.05 -8.38
CA GLU A 215 25.85 25.46 -8.80
C GLU A 215 24.88 26.26 -7.93
N GLY A 216 23.80 25.61 -7.45
CA GLY A 216 22.76 26.26 -6.65
C GLY A 216 22.00 27.28 -7.48
N THR A 217 21.45 26.83 -8.61
CA THR A 217 20.65 27.62 -9.54
C THR A 217 19.29 26.96 -9.76
N GLU A 218 18.41 27.62 -10.50
CA GLU A 218 17.13 27.04 -10.91
C GLU A 218 17.28 25.73 -11.70
N ARG A 219 18.44 25.50 -12.34
CA ARG A 219 18.71 24.29 -13.13
C ARG A 219 19.34 23.14 -12.33
N GLY A 220 19.71 23.39 -11.08
CA GLY A 220 20.30 22.40 -10.19
C GLY A 220 20.63 23.00 -8.83
N ASN A 221 20.06 22.42 -7.76
CA ASN A 221 20.16 22.95 -6.39
C ASN A 221 19.70 21.89 -5.37
N CYS A 222 19.82 22.21 -4.08
CA CYS A 222 19.34 21.40 -2.94
C CYS A 222 18.17 22.07 -2.20
N GLY A 223 17.29 22.76 -2.93
CA GLY A 223 16.14 23.46 -2.38
C GLY A 223 16.30 24.98 -2.43
N ARG A 224 15.41 25.65 -1.71
CA ARG A 224 15.39 27.11 -1.59
C ARG A 224 15.57 27.54 -0.14
N GLU A 225 16.23 28.67 0.05
CA GLU A 225 16.27 29.41 1.30
C GLU A 225 15.84 30.86 1.01
N GLY A 226 14.63 31.22 1.43
CA GLY A 226 13.99 32.47 1.02
C GLY A 226 13.83 32.54 -0.51
N LEU A 227 14.44 33.57 -1.12
CA LEU A 227 14.44 33.75 -2.58
C LEU A 227 15.63 33.07 -3.28
N GLY A 228 16.62 32.60 -2.52
CA GLY A 228 17.85 32.02 -3.06
C GLY A 228 17.76 30.50 -3.25
N TRP A 229 18.49 30.01 -4.23
CA TRP A 229 18.69 28.57 -4.43
C TRP A 229 19.87 28.07 -3.60
N LEU A 230 19.70 26.91 -2.98
CA LEU A 230 20.73 26.30 -2.15
C LEU A 230 21.69 25.48 -3.00
N GLN A 231 22.99 25.73 -2.85
CA GLN A 231 24.03 24.87 -3.42
C GLN A 231 24.06 23.54 -2.69
N CYS A 232 24.11 22.43 -3.43
CA CYS A 232 24.33 21.13 -2.82
C CYS A 232 25.79 20.97 -2.39
N ASN A 233 26.00 20.32 -1.24
CA ASN A 233 27.31 19.76 -0.95
C ASN A 233 27.64 18.65 -1.95
N LYS A 234 28.93 18.40 -2.18
CA LYS A 234 29.39 17.33 -3.09
C LYS A 234 28.82 15.94 -2.76
N GLN A 235 28.55 15.66 -1.48
CA GLN A 235 27.97 14.38 -1.05
C GLN A 235 26.47 14.30 -1.32
N ASP A 236 25.78 15.44 -1.36
CA ASP A 236 24.32 15.55 -1.44
C ASP A 236 23.81 15.73 -2.88
N VAL A 237 24.71 15.86 -3.87
CA VAL A 237 24.36 16.16 -5.26
C VAL A 237 23.33 15.20 -5.88
N LEU A 238 23.29 13.95 -5.42
CA LEU A 238 22.34 12.93 -5.88
C LEU A 238 20.98 12.93 -5.16
N CYS A 239 20.81 13.81 -4.18
CA CYS A 239 19.57 14.01 -3.42
C CYS A 239 18.95 15.39 -3.66
N GLY A 240 19.59 16.23 -4.48
CA GLY A 240 19.08 17.55 -4.87
C GLY A 240 18.04 17.48 -5.97
N PHE A 241 18.04 18.48 -6.83
CA PHE A 241 17.13 18.62 -7.96
C PHE A 241 17.20 17.39 -8.89
N LEU A 242 16.03 16.89 -9.28
CA LEU A 242 15.88 15.70 -10.11
C LEU A 242 16.22 16.04 -11.58
N LEU A 243 17.13 15.27 -12.17
CA LEU A 243 17.55 15.42 -13.55
C LEU A 243 17.20 14.15 -14.35
N CYS A 244 16.55 14.33 -15.48
CA CYS A 244 16.05 13.26 -16.35
C CYS A 244 16.61 13.42 -17.77
N ALA A 245 16.75 12.32 -18.48
CA ALA A 245 17.26 12.31 -19.84
C ALA A 245 16.16 12.61 -20.86
N ASN A 246 16.44 13.48 -21.84
CA ASN A 246 15.57 13.73 -23.01
C ASN A 246 14.10 14.06 -22.66
N ILE A 247 13.87 14.83 -21.58
CA ILE A 247 12.53 15.32 -21.25
C ILE A 247 12.15 16.54 -22.12
N SER A 248 10.86 16.62 -22.44
CA SER A 248 10.23 17.69 -23.23
C SER A 248 8.73 17.70 -22.98
N GLY A 249 8.08 18.85 -23.11
CA GLY A 249 6.63 18.96 -22.96
C GLY A 249 6.17 19.01 -21.50
N ALA A 250 4.90 18.69 -21.27
CA ALA A 250 4.31 18.69 -19.93
C ALA A 250 4.63 17.38 -19.17
N PRO A 251 4.81 17.43 -17.84
CA PRO A 251 4.97 16.22 -17.04
C PRO A 251 3.69 15.38 -17.08
N ARG A 252 3.85 14.07 -16.85
CA ARG A 252 2.74 13.13 -16.70
C ARG A 252 2.02 13.33 -15.38
N LEU A 253 2.73 13.81 -14.36
CA LEU A 253 2.24 14.05 -13.01
C LEU A 253 2.47 15.52 -12.62
N GLY A 254 1.47 16.17 -12.03
CA GLY A 254 1.58 17.56 -11.55
C GLY A 254 1.62 18.62 -12.64
N GLU A 255 1.88 19.86 -12.23
CA GLU A 255 1.98 21.03 -13.10
C GLU A 255 3.41 21.54 -13.14
N LEU A 256 3.91 21.82 -14.35
CA LEU A 256 5.23 22.42 -14.55
C LEU A 256 5.16 23.91 -14.24
N SER A 257 5.97 24.33 -13.26
CA SER A 257 6.22 25.73 -12.95
C SER A 257 7.41 26.23 -13.76
N GLY A 258 7.16 27.18 -14.68
CA GLY A 258 8.19 27.74 -15.55
C GLY A 258 8.51 26.84 -16.76
N GLU A 259 9.80 26.75 -17.11
CA GLU A 259 10.29 25.99 -18.26
C GLU A 259 11.17 24.82 -17.82
N ILE A 260 11.34 23.84 -18.72
CA ILE A 260 12.31 22.76 -18.51
C ILE A 260 13.73 23.35 -18.59
N ALA A 261 14.42 23.34 -17.46
CA ALA A 261 15.84 23.63 -17.39
C ALA A 261 16.62 22.64 -18.25
N THR A 262 17.31 23.13 -19.27
CA THR A 262 18.09 22.30 -20.21
C THR A 262 19.52 22.80 -20.28
N THR A 263 20.47 21.90 -20.03
CA THR A 263 21.91 22.17 -20.15
C THR A 263 22.58 21.00 -20.84
N THR A 264 23.36 21.29 -21.88
CA THR A 264 24.13 20.28 -22.62
C THR A 264 25.61 20.40 -22.30
N PHE A 265 26.25 19.28 -21.98
CA PHE A 265 27.68 19.21 -21.73
C PHE A 265 28.37 18.28 -22.73
N PHE A 266 29.65 18.52 -23.00
CA PHE A 266 30.51 17.56 -23.69
C PHE A 266 31.27 16.73 -22.66
N HIS A 267 30.96 15.44 -22.55
CA HIS A 267 31.53 14.52 -21.57
C HIS A 267 31.81 13.15 -22.22
N GLN A 268 32.99 12.57 -21.98
CA GLN A 268 33.38 11.25 -22.53
C GLN A 268 33.16 11.12 -24.05
N ASN A 269 33.55 12.15 -24.80
CA ASN A 269 33.43 12.22 -26.26
C ASN A 269 31.97 12.13 -26.80
N ARG A 270 30.98 12.46 -25.97
CA ARG A 270 29.57 12.60 -26.35
C ARG A 270 28.95 13.85 -25.75
N TYR A 271 27.87 14.33 -26.35
CA TYR A 271 27.02 15.34 -25.73
C TYR A 271 26.05 14.67 -24.76
N VAL A 272 25.96 15.21 -23.55
CA VAL A 272 25.08 14.76 -22.47
C VAL A 272 24.10 15.88 -22.16
N ASP A 273 22.81 15.60 -22.36
CA ASP A 273 21.70 16.52 -22.05
C ASP A 273 21.22 16.30 -20.62
N CYS A 274 21.41 17.31 -19.79
CA CYS A 274 20.95 17.36 -18.41
C CYS A 274 19.71 18.24 -18.34
N ARG A 275 18.56 17.64 -18.05
CA ARG A 275 17.27 18.35 -18.06
C ARG A 275 16.50 18.12 -16.77
N GLY A 276 15.77 19.12 -16.30
CA GLY A 276 14.88 19.01 -15.15
C GLY A 276 13.78 20.07 -15.20
N GLY A 277 12.72 19.90 -14.43
CA GLY A 277 11.61 20.86 -14.37
C GLY A 277 11.08 20.94 -12.96
N HIS A 278 10.62 22.14 -12.57
CA HIS A 278 9.99 22.34 -11.27
C HIS A 278 8.53 21.89 -11.37
N VAL A 279 8.18 20.78 -10.74
CA VAL A 279 6.85 20.18 -10.85
C VAL A 279 6.18 20.14 -9.49
N GLN A 280 4.96 20.68 -9.42
CA GLN A 280 4.16 20.71 -8.21
C GLN A 280 2.83 20.00 -8.41
N LEU A 281 2.39 19.28 -7.40
CA LEU A 281 1.04 18.76 -7.32
C LEU A 281 0.07 19.86 -6.85
N VAL A 282 -1.22 19.61 -7.04
CA VAL A 282 -2.29 20.56 -6.69
C VAL A 282 -2.35 20.85 -5.19
N ASP A 283 -1.91 19.90 -4.36
CA ASP A 283 -1.79 20.03 -2.90
C ASP A 283 -0.54 20.81 -2.44
N GLY A 284 0.31 21.24 -3.39
CA GLY A 284 1.57 21.93 -3.13
C GLY A 284 2.77 21.00 -2.92
N SER A 285 2.60 19.69 -3.01
CA SER A 285 3.70 18.73 -2.93
C SER A 285 4.68 18.93 -4.09
N ASP A 286 5.98 18.94 -3.79
CA ASP A 286 7.05 19.22 -4.75
C ASP A 286 7.68 17.93 -5.28
N LEU A 287 7.55 17.69 -6.59
CA LEU A 287 8.11 16.52 -7.29
C LEU A 287 9.43 16.83 -8.00
N SER A 288 10.00 18.01 -7.78
CA SER A 288 11.19 18.52 -8.48
C SER A 288 12.51 17.94 -7.94
N TYR A 289 12.48 17.30 -6.78
CA TYR A 289 13.67 16.80 -6.08
C TYR A 289 13.66 15.29 -5.99
N VAL A 290 14.85 14.70 -5.84
CA VAL A 290 15.00 13.27 -5.63
C VAL A 290 14.26 12.85 -4.36
N GLU A 291 13.40 11.83 -4.47
CA GLU A 291 12.58 11.35 -3.36
C GLU A 291 13.42 10.74 -2.23
N ASP A 292 12.92 10.88 -1.00
CA ASP A 292 13.49 10.23 0.17
C ASP A 292 13.49 8.70 0.04
N GLY A 293 14.52 8.08 0.60
CA GLY A 293 14.80 6.64 0.45
C GLY A 293 15.51 6.27 -0.85
N THR A 294 15.78 7.22 -1.77
CA THR A 294 16.51 6.94 -3.01
C THR A 294 18.01 6.75 -2.77
N PRO A 295 18.67 5.73 -3.35
CA PRO A 295 20.10 5.51 -3.15
C PRO A 295 20.99 6.62 -3.73
N CYS A 296 21.87 7.18 -2.92
CA CYS A 296 22.84 8.21 -3.33
C CYS A 296 24.32 7.74 -3.25
N GLY A 297 24.56 6.55 -2.70
CA GLY A 297 25.87 5.92 -2.64
C GLY A 297 25.80 4.53 -2.00
N PRO A 298 26.94 3.82 -1.89
CA PRO A 298 26.99 2.52 -1.22
C PRO A 298 26.52 2.63 0.23
N GLY A 299 25.38 2.00 0.56
CA GLY A 299 24.79 2.07 1.90
C GLY A 299 24.26 3.46 2.31
N MET A 300 24.02 4.35 1.35
CA MET A 300 23.54 5.72 1.60
C MET A 300 22.26 6.03 0.83
N LEU A 301 21.38 6.81 1.47
CA LEU A 301 20.04 7.15 0.99
C LEU A 301 19.75 8.64 1.15
N CYS A 302 18.86 9.15 0.31
CA CYS A 302 18.38 10.52 0.39
C CYS A 302 17.36 10.68 1.51
N LEU A 303 17.56 11.70 2.35
CA LEU A 303 16.57 12.19 3.32
C LEU A 303 16.68 13.71 3.40
N ASP A 304 15.58 14.42 3.21
CA ASP A 304 15.54 15.89 3.26
C ASP A 304 16.61 16.54 2.38
N ARG A 305 16.79 15.99 1.17
CA ARG A 305 17.80 16.42 0.16
C ARG A 305 19.25 16.22 0.59
N LYS A 306 19.53 15.43 1.61
CA LYS A 306 20.88 15.05 2.05
C LYS A 306 21.15 13.58 1.80
N CYS A 307 22.40 13.25 1.47
CA CYS A 307 22.84 11.87 1.32
C CYS A 307 23.37 11.37 2.67
N LEU A 308 22.57 10.54 3.34
CA LEU A 308 22.86 10.04 4.68
C LEU A 308 23.12 8.52 4.65
N PRO A 309 23.94 7.99 5.58
CA PRO A 309 24.05 6.55 5.76
C PRO A 309 22.70 5.92 6.08
N ALA A 310 22.45 4.68 5.63
CA ALA A 310 21.21 3.96 5.91
C ALA A 310 20.92 3.82 7.42
N THR A 311 21.95 3.83 8.27
CA THR A 311 21.80 3.83 9.73
C THR A 311 21.14 5.09 10.29
N ALA A 312 21.17 6.22 9.56
CA ALA A 312 20.53 7.45 9.98
C ALA A 312 18.99 7.40 9.90
N PHE A 313 18.43 6.44 9.16
CA PHE A 313 16.99 6.26 8.98
C PHE A 313 16.34 5.51 10.15
N ASN A 314 17.14 5.00 11.10
CA ASN A 314 16.68 4.22 12.25
C ASN A 314 15.67 3.13 11.86
N PHE A 315 15.95 2.41 10.76
CA PHE A 315 15.10 1.30 10.34
C PHE A 315 14.93 0.30 11.49
N SER A 316 13.70 -0.14 11.70
CA SER A 316 13.39 -1.20 12.65
C SER A 316 14.23 -2.46 12.34
N SER A 317 14.34 -3.37 13.31
CA SER A 317 14.96 -4.67 13.09
C SER A 317 13.97 -5.75 13.47
N CYS A 318 14.00 -6.86 12.73
CA CYS A 318 13.26 -8.04 13.09
C CYS A 318 14.08 -8.93 14.05
N PRO A 319 13.41 -9.66 14.95
CA PRO A 319 14.08 -10.69 15.75
C PRO A 319 14.77 -11.71 14.82
N GLY A 320 15.88 -12.28 15.27
CA GLY A 320 16.62 -13.22 14.43
C GLY A 320 17.48 -12.58 13.33
N SER A 321 17.57 -11.24 13.30
CA SER A 321 18.34 -10.53 12.28
C SER A 321 19.68 -10.06 12.83
N TRP A 322 20.78 -10.62 12.32
CA TRP A 322 22.15 -10.28 12.70
C TRP A 322 23.11 -10.56 11.55
N ASP A 323 24.16 -9.75 11.41
CA ASP A 323 25.28 -9.97 10.48
C ASP A 323 24.84 -10.33 9.04
N GLY A 324 23.94 -9.52 8.47
CA GLY A 324 23.39 -9.73 7.12
C GLY A 324 22.33 -10.82 7.01
N LYS A 325 22.11 -11.63 8.06
CA LYS A 325 20.98 -12.56 8.13
C LYS A 325 19.73 -11.81 8.57
N ILE A 326 18.61 -12.12 7.95
CA ILE A 326 17.29 -11.57 8.28
C ILE A 326 16.41 -12.74 8.70
N CYS A 327 15.79 -12.67 9.89
CA CYS A 327 14.87 -13.69 10.37
C CYS A 327 15.46 -15.12 10.30
N CYS A 328 16.66 -15.29 10.88
CA CYS A 328 17.43 -16.54 10.85
C CYS A 328 17.72 -17.10 9.43
N ASP A 329 17.67 -16.26 8.39
CA ASP A 329 17.77 -16.64 6.97
C ASP A 329 16.60 -17.52 6.45
N HIS A 330 15.51 -17.56 7.21
CA HIS A 330 14.32 -18.36 6.91
C HIS A 330 13.05 -17.52 6.78
N GLY A 331 13.20 -16.20 6.61
CA GLY A 331 12.06 -15.31 6.46
C GLY A 331 12.43 -13.95 5.89
N VAL A 332 11.42 -13.09 5.84
CA VAL A 332 11.51 -11.70 5.41
C VAL A 332 11.01 -10.80 6.53
N CYS A 333 11.65 -9.67 6.75
CA CYS A 333 11.21 -8.69 7.73
C CYS A 333 10.16 -7.76 7.11
N SER A 334 8.96 -7.76 7.67
CA SER A 334 7.85 -6.90 7.24
C SER A 334 7.99 -5.47 7.76
N ASN A 335 7.22 -4.56 7.18
CA ASN A 335 7.07 -3.17 7.60
C ASN A 335 6.57 -2.99 9.04
N GLU A 336 5.97 -4.03 9.64
CA GLU A 336 5.59 -4.04 11.06
C GLU A 336 6.71 -4.53 12.00
N GLY A 337 7.92 -4.79 11.49
CA GLY A 337 9.03 -5.32 12.30
C GLY A 337 8.83 -6.78 12.74
N LYS A 338 8.01 -7.53 11.99
CA LYS A 338 7.74 -8.96 12.23
C LYS A 338 8.35 -9.81 11.13
N CYS A 339 8.87 -10.98 11.50
CA CYS A 339 9.33 -11.96 10.53
C CYS A 339 8.16 -12.71 9.89
N ILE A 340 8.16 -12.74 8.56
CA ILE A 340 7.30 -13.59 7.75
C ILE A 340 8.13 -14.78 7.30
N CYS A 341 7.87 -15.95 7.88
CA CYS A 341 8.66 -17.15 7.67
C CYS A 341 8.33 -17.83 6.34
N ARG A 342 9.33 -18.51 5.76
CA ARG A 342 9.14 -19.45 4.66
C ARG A 342 8.26 -20.63 5.14
N ALA A 343 7.59 -21.30 4.21
CA ALA A 343 6.55 -22.32 4.47
C ALA A 343 6.90 -23.35 5.58
N GLU A 344 8.16 -23.79 5.62
CA GLU A 344 8.66 -24.84 6.51
C GLU A 344 9.20 -24.32 7.85
N TRP A 345 9.04 -23.03 8.14
CA TRP A 345 9.59 -22.36 9.31
C TRP A 345 8.53 -21.59 10.07
N THR A 346 8.68 -21.53 11.38
CA THR A 346 7.77 -20.84 12.30
C THR A 346 8.54 -20.21 13.46
N GLY A 347 7.81 -19.58 14.37
CA GLY A 347 8.36 -18.80 15.48
C GLY A 347 8.56 -17.33 15.12
N LYS A 348 8.79 -16.51 16.14
CA LYS A 348 8.88 -15.04 15.98
C LYS A 348 10.06 -14.60 15.11
N ASP A 349 11.11 -15.40 15.03
CA ASP A 349 12.37 -15.16 14.34
C ASP A 349 12.66 -16.18 13.23
N CYS A 350 11.68 -17.05 12.90
CA CYS A 350 11.81 -18.14 11.93
C CYS A 350 12.92 -19.17 12.25
N SER A 351 13.19 -19.41 13.53
CA SER A 351 14.19 -20.39 13.99
C SER A 351 13.68 -21.83 14.10
N ILE A 352 12.36 -22.04 14.09
CA ILE A 352 11.75 -23.35 14.34
C ILE A 352 11.33 -23.98 13.01
N TYR A 353 11.84 -25.17 12.71
CA TYR A 353 11.41 -25.95 11.53
C TYR A 353 10.06 -26.64 11.83
N ASP A 354 9.05 -26.34 11.01
CA ASP A 354 7.68 -26.85 11.12
C ASP A 354 7.12 -27.12 9.71
N PRO A 355 7.39 -28.31 9.15
CA PRO A 355 7.04 -28.63 7.77
C PRO A 355 5.52 -28.69 7.59
N ILE A 356 5.02 -28.19 6.45
CA ILE A 356 3.60 -28.32 6.12
C ILE A 356 3.31 -29.82 5.93
N PRO A 357 2.33 -30.41 6.65
CA PRO A 357 2.00 -31.82 6.47
C PRO A 357 1.59 -32.08 5.01
N GLU A 358 2.30 -32.97 4.32
CA GLU A 358 1.87 -33.40 2.99
C GLU A 358 0.49 -34.05 3.10
N PRO A 359 -0.47 -33.68 2.23
CA PRO A 359 -1.75 -34.37 2.19
C PRO A 359 -1.50 -35.82 1.78
N LYS A 360 -1.57 -36.73 2.74
CA LYS A 360 -1.60 -38.16 2.45
C LYS A 360 -2.85 -38.42 1.59
N PRO A 361 -2.75 -39.17 0.48
CA PRO A 361 -3.93 -39.59 -0.25
C PRO A 361 -4.70 -40.60 0.61
N THR A 362 -5.59 -40.12 1.47
CA THR A 362 -6.49 -40.96 2.25
C THR A 362 -7.89 -40.82 1.69
N GLY A 363 -8.41 -41.93 1.16
CA GLY A 363 -9.80 -42.09 0.74
C GLY A 363 -10.80 -42.11 1.90
N GLU A 364 -10.58 -41.31 2.94
CA GLU A 364 -11.50 -41.19 4.08
C GLU A 364 -11.61 -39.73 4.49
N THR A 365 -12.85 -39.23 4.50
CA THR A 365 -13.23 -37.90 4.94
C THR A 365 -12.86 -37.70 6.41
N GLU A 366 -11.74 -37.04 6.71
CA GLU A 366 -11.49 -36.53 8.05
C GLU A 366 -12.47 -35.38 8.34
N ARG A 367 -13.35 -35.63 9.32
CA ARG A 367 -14.20 -34.59 9.91
C ARG A 367 -13.29 -33.62 10.65
N TYR A 368 -13.12 -32.42 10.10
CA TYR A 368 -12.56 -31.28 10.81
C TYR A 368 -13.33 -31.09 12.13
N LYS A 369 -12.69 -31.41 13.26
CA LYS A 369 -13.20 -31.03 14.57
C LYS A 369 -12.98 -29.54 14.73
N GLY A 370 -14.02 -28.75 14.47
CA GLY A 370 -14.08 -27.35 14.88
C GLY A 370 -13.81 -27.21 16.39
N PRO A 371 -13.59 -25.97 16.88
CA PRO A 371 -13.32 -25.72 18.29
C PRO A 371 -14.42 -26.39 19.13
N SER A 372 -14.01 -27.31 20.00
CA SER A 372 -14.90 -28.14 20.80
C SER A 372 -15.88 -27.23 21.55
N GLY A 373 -17.19 -27.47 21.37
CA GLY A 373 -18.27 -26.74 22.06
C GLY A 373 -18.15 -26.74 23.59
N THR A 374 -17.22 -27.52 24.15
CA THR A 374 -16.80 -27.45 25.55
C THR A 374 -16.30 -26.06 25.97
N ASN A 375 -15.59 -25.33 25.09
CA ASN A 375 -15.07 -24.00 25.45
C ASN A 375 -16.16 -22.92 25.50
N ILE A 376 -17.21 -23.06 24.68
CA ILE A 376 -18.38 -22.16 24.70
C ILE A 376 -19.20 -22.41 25.97
N ILE A 377 -19.38 -23.69 26.36
CA ILE A 377 -20.12 -24.05 27.59
C ILE A 377 -19.37 -23.56 28.85
N ILE A 378 -18.04 -23.67 28.89
CA ILE A 378 -17.25 -23.18 30.04
C ILE A 378 -17.35 -21.65 30.15
N GLY A 379 -17.31 -20.92 29.04
CA GLY A 379 -17.48 -19.46 29.03
C GLY A 379 -18.87 -19.00 29.51
N SER A 380 -19.93 -19.68 29.07
CA SER A 380 -21.30 -19.37 29.49
C SER A 380 -21.57 -19.71 30.97
N ILE A 381 -21.00 -20.81 31.48
CA ILE A 381 -21.14 -21.19 32.90
C ILE A 381 -20.35 -20.21 33.78
N ALA A 382 -19.12 -19.84 33.40
CA ALA A 382 -18.32 -18.87 34.15
C ALA A 382 -19.01 -17.49 34.18
N GLY A 383 -19.59 -17.04 33.06
CA GLY A 383 -20.36 -15.81 32.99
C GLY A 383 -21.62 -15.81 33.86
N ALA A 384 -22.39 -16.91 33.85
CA ALA A 384 -23.59 -17.04 34.68
C ALA A 384 -23.28 -17.08 36.18
N VAL A 385 -22.19 -17.75 36.59
CA VAL A 385 -21.73 -17.78 37.99
C VAL A 385 -21.26 -16.39 38.44
N LEU A 386 -20.56 -15.64 37.58
CA LEU A 386 -20.10 -14.29 37.92
C LEU A 386 -21.28 -13.33 38.10
N VAL A 387 -22.29 -13.39 37.21
CA VAL A 387 -23.50 -12.57 37.33
C VAL A 387 -24.31 -12.95 38.57
N ALA A 388 -24.45 -14.24 38.88
CA ALA A 388 -25.12 -14.69 40.10
C ALA A 388 -24.39 -14.21 41.37
N ALA A 389 -23.05 -14.23 41.38
CA ALA A 389 -22.25 -13.72 42.50
C ALA A 389 -22.40 -12.20 42.70
N ILE A 390 -22.50 -11.42 41.62
CA ILE A 390 -22.74 -9.97 41.68
C ILE A 390 -24.16 -9.66 42.17
N VAL A 391 -25.17 -10.39 41.70
CA VAL A 391 -26.57 -10.20 42.13
C VAL A 391 -26.73 -10.57 43.60
N LEU A 392 -26.16 -11.69 44.04
CA LEU A 392 -26.22 -12.11 45.45
C LEU A 392 -25.37 -11.22 46.37
N GLY A 393 -24.20 -10.76 45.90
CA GLY A 393 -23.36 -9.81 46.64
C GLY A 393 -23.98 -8.41 46.76
N GLY A 394 -24.72 -7.96 45.74
CA GLY A 394 -25.41 -6.66 45.75
C GLY A 394 -26.62 -6.60 46.70
N THR A 395 -27.30 -7.73 46.92
CA THR A 395 -28.43 -7.80 47.87
C THR A 395 -28.02 -7.85 49.35
N GLY A 396 -26.72 -8.03 49.64
CA GLY A 396 -26.19 -8.15 51.01
C GLY A 396 -25.86 -6.83 51.71
N TRP A 397 -25.89 -5.69 51.00
CA TRP A 397 -25.54 -4.36 51.55
C TRP A 397 -26.72 -3.41 51.75
N GLY A 398 -27.95 -3.94 51.75
CA GLY A 398 -29.19 -3.16 51.86
C GLY A 398 -29.96 -3.25 53.18
N PHE A 399 -29.39 -3.82 54.25
CA PHE A 399 -30.01 -3.79 55.59
C PHE A 399 -29.02 -3.31 56.65
N LYS A 400 -29.06 -2.00 56.88
CA LYS A 400 -28.83 -1.41 58.20
C LYS A 400 -29.80 -0.25 58.42
#